data_AF-A0A3E5B1M9-F1
#
_entry.id   AF-A0A3E5B1M9-F1
#
_cell.length_a   1.000
_cell.length_b   1.000
_cell.length_c   1.000
_cell.angle_alpha   90.00
_cell.angle_beta   90.00
_cell.angle_gamma   90.00
#
_symmetry.space_group_name_H-M   'P 1'
#
loop_
_entity.id
_entity.type
_entity.pdbx_description
1 polymer ?
#
loop_
_entity_poly.entity_id
_entity_poly.type
_entity_poly.pdbx_seq_one_letter_code
_entity_poly.pdbx_strand_id
1 'polypeptide(L)'
;MKYLKILVAFLLPLSMVACSDDDDAINSGSATIGFAQGEMDVKENVRSIQVPIQVSGDHNGLIEATVTVKDVTGVVMENDKTVILTSGQIRIPAGVETANVEIYLDVVTKEDNFDRSFKVEITGAKGASIGTSSCKINIQEQIEPYDKLMGTWTFNAVNAASGAAVSFTVVVSDGGDEANLEKRFIFEGFTDPQGYKASIPWIVKYNKTAGTLSLIEGETYNTLNFGFTGEVRVCPMSMSGGLIKSLDATWNETFDEIVFNPNGIVGVGVFRDGAYAGYWAVYAECSMKKN
;
A
#
# COMPACT_ATOMS: atom_id res chain seq x y z
N MET A 1 -19.90 -23.24 76.02
CA MET A 1 -18.45 -23.52 75.85
C MET A 1 -18.07 -23.00 74.47
N LYS A 2 -17.36 -21.86 74.41
CA LYS A 2 -15.93 -21.77 74.02
C LYS A 2 -15.76 -22.27 72.58
N TYR A 3 -15.51 -21.44 71.58
CA TYR A 3 -14.38 -20.49 71.44
C TYR A 3 -14.86 -19.22 70.68
N LEU A 4 -14.70 -17.97 71.15
CA LEU A 4 -13.47 -17.14 71.18
C LEU A 4 -12.79 -17.12 69.78
N LYS A 5 -12.57 -16.04 69.03
CA LYS A 5 -12.22 -14.63 69.33
C LYS A 5 -12.32 -13.75 68.07
N ILE A 6 -12.81 -12.51 68.25
CA ILE A 6 -12.20 -11.23 67.81
C ILE A 6 -11.94 -11.00 66.31
N LEU A 7 -12.67 -10.04 65.73
CA LEU A 7 -12.10 -8.97 64.87
C LEU A 7 -13.06 -7.77 64.93
N VAL A 8 -12.94 -6.92 65.96
CA VAL A 8 -12.35 -5.57 65.89
C VAL A 8 -12.80 -4.78 64.65
N ALA A 9 -13.61 -3.76 64.93
CA ALA A 9 -13.89 -2.64 64.07
C ALA A 9 -12.59 -1.98 63.59
N PHE A 10 -12.42 -1.90 62.27
CA PHE A 10 -11.68 -0.81 61.66
C PHE A 10 -12.69 -0.05 60.80
N LEU A 11 -13.32 0.96 61.40
CA LEU A 11 -13.81 2.11 60.66
C LEU A 11 -12.55 2.75 60.05
N LEU A 12 -12.19 2.33 58.84
CA LEU A 12 -11.23 3.06 58.03
C LEU A 12 -11.86 4.43 57.78
N PRO A 13 -11.25 5.55 58.22
CA PRO A 13 -11.54 6.80 57.58
C PRO A 13 -11.11 6.60 56.13
N LEU A 14 -12.07 6.57 55.20
CA LEU A 14 -11.80 6.93 53.82
C LEU A 14 -11.34 8.38 53.88
N SER A 15 -10.04 8.57 54.12
CA SER A 15 -9.37 9.81 53.77
C SER A 15 -9.53 9.92 52.27
N MET A 16 -10.58 10.61 51.84
CA MET A 16 -10.56 11.30 50.58
C MET A 16 -9.37 12.23 50.69
N VAL A 17 -8.22 11.78 50.20
CA VAL A 17 -7.17 12.68 49.75
C VAL A 17 -7.86 13.45 48.62
N ALA A 18 -8.40 14.62 48.98
CA ALA A 18 -8.70 15.65 48.02
C ALA A 18 -7.46 15.78 47.14
N CYS A 19 -7.66 15.80 45.81
CA CYS A 19 -6.62 16.14 44.85
C CYS A 19 -5.74 17.22 45.46
N SER A 20 -4.46 16.95 45.70
CA SER A 20 -3.56 18.04 45.99
C SER A 20 -3.62 18.94 44.78
N ASP A 21 -3.98 20.21 45.00
CA ASP A 21 -3.77 21.32 44.08
C ASP A 21 -2.25 21.56 43.93
N ASP A 22 -1.47 20.50 43.68
CA ASP A 22 -0.07 20.62 43.33
C ASP A 22 -0.04 21.00 41.85
N ASP A 23 -0.15 22.30 41.60
CA ASP A 23 0.35 22.87 40.36
C ASP A 23 1.81 22.45 40.22
N ASP A 24 2.08 21.47 39.34
CA ASP A 24 3.44 21.00 39.06
C ASP A 24 4.35 22.20 38.84
N ALA A 25 5.41 22.33 39.65
CA ALA A 25 6.33 23.44 39.54
C ALA A 25 6.96 23.48 38.15
N ILE A 26 6.86 24.64 37.47
CA ILE A 26 7.49 24.84 36.16
C ILE A 26 9.00 24.64 36.27
N ASN A 27 9.57 23.96 35.27
CA ASN A 27 11.00 23.70 35.20
C ASN A 27 11.83 25.00 35.31
N SER A 28 12.84 24.96 36.17
CA SER A 28 13.77 26.08 36.40
C SER A 28 15.18 25.80 35.89
N GLY A 29 15.42 24.57 35.43
CA GLY A 29 16.70 24.14 34.86
C GLY A 29 16.92 24.59 33.43
N SER A 30 18.07 24.18 32.87
CA SER A 30 18.57 24.55 31.54
C SER A 30 17.94 23.78 30.37
N ALA A 31 16.74 23.21 30.56
CA ALA A 31 16.13 22.33 29.58
C ALA A 31 15.93 22.97 28.19
N THR A 32 16.09 22.17 27.15
CA THR A 32 15.78 22.52 25.75
C THR A 32 14.88 21.44 25.16
N ILE A 33 13.80 21.85 24.51
CA ILE A 33 12.89 20.97 23.78
C ILE A 33 12.98 21.17 22.28
N GLY A 34 12.82 20.11 21.50
CA GLY A 34 12.75 20.19 20.04
C GLY A 34 12.28 18.89 19.41
N PHE A 35 11.80 18.94 18.18
CA PHE A 35 11.50 17.72 17.45
C PHE A 35 12.77 16.86 17.26
N ALA A 36 12.62 15.54 17.36
CA ALA A 36 13.73 14.61 17.20
C ALA A 36 14.34 14.67 15.79
N GLN A 37 13.53 15.07 14.79
CA GLN A 37 13.91 15.18 13.39
C GLN A 37 13.19 16.37 12.73
N GLY A 38 13.84 16.98 11.74
CA GLY A 38 13.27 18.10 10.98
C GLY A 38 12.27 17.68 9.90
N GLU A 39 12.25 16.40 9.52
CA GLU A 39 11.35 15.85 8.51
C GLU A 39 11.01 14.38 8.84
N MET A 40 9.81 13.94 8.47
CA MET A 40 9.36 12.56 8.57
C MET A 40 8.39 12.18 7.46
N ASP A 41 8.44 10.91 7.08
CA ASP A 41 7.55 10.35 6.08
C ASP A 41 6.49 9.46 6.72
N VAL A 42 5.25 9.61 6.27
CA VAL A 42 4.09 8.88 6.78
C VAL A 42 3.27 8.36 5.62
N LYS A 43 2.95 7.06 5.60
CA LYS A 43 2.03 6.51 4.60
C LYS A 43 0.63 7.09 4.77
N GLU A 44 -0.02 7.45 3.67
CA GLU A 44 -1.34 8.11 3.71
C GLU A 44 -2.44 7.31 4.44
N ASN A 45 -2.29 5.98 4.51
CA ASN A 45 -3.24 5.09 5.17
C ASN A 45 -3.07 5.01 6.69
N VAL A 46 -2.04 5.66 7.25
CA VAL A 46 -1.85 5.80 8.69
C VAL A 46 -2.80 6.88 9.20
N ARG A 47 -3.66 6.50 10.15
CA ARG A 47 -4.70 7.38 10.70
C ARG A 47 -4.25 8.20 11.91
N SER A 48 -3.18 7.81 12.57
CA SER A 48 -2.64 8.51 13.73
C SER A 48 -1.13 8.43 13.72
N ILE A 49 -0.48 9.58 13.92
CA ILE A 49 0.96 9.69 14.00
C ILE A 49 1.38 10.35 15.31
N GLN A 50 2.60 10.01 15.73
CA GLN A 50 3.27 10.60 16.87
C GLN A 50 4.53 11.30 16.36
N VAL A 51 4.59 12.62 16.53
CA VAL A 51 5.77 13.43 16.17
C VAL A 51 6.59 13.64 17.45
N PRO A 52 7.76 13.01 17.59
CA PRO A 52 8.50 12.99 18.84
C PRO A 52 9.19 14.33 19.13
N ILE A 53 9.00 14.82 20.35
CA ILE A 53 9.73 15.91 20.98
C ILE A 53 10.74 15.29 21.95
N GLN A 54 11.99 15.73 21.84
CA GLN A 54 13.08 15.38 22.74
C GLN A 54 13.32 16.52 23.74
N VAL A 55 13.62 16.16 24.98
CA VAL A 55 14.07 17.07 26.03
C VAL A 55 15.55 16.79 26.32
N SER A 56 16.34 17.85 26.47
CA SER A 56 17.75 17.78 26.86
C SER A 56 18.07 18.85 27.89
N GLY A 57 19.15 18.70 28.65
CA GLY A 57 19.53 19.63 29.73
C GLY A 57 18.79 19.35 31.05
N ASP A 58 18.89 20.27 32.01
CA ASP A 58 18.33 20.04 33.35
C ASP A 58 16.80 20.20 33.36
N HIS A 59 16.10 19.10 33.57
CA HIS A 59 14.63 19.00 33.56
C HIS A 59 14.10 18.53 34.93
N ASN A 60 13.98 19.47 35.86
CA ASN A 60 13.59 19.24 37.26
C ASN A 60 12.12 19.59 37.58
N GLY A 61 11.35 20.08 36.60
CA GLY A 61 9.96 20.49 36.76
C GLY A 61 9.14 20.30 35.48
N LEU A 62 7.90 20.78 35.46
CA LEU A 62 7.03 20.70 34.29
C LEU A 62 7.51 21.60 33.15
N ILE A 63 7.49 21.09 31.93
CA ILE A 63 7.62 21.88 30.70
C ILE A 63 6.25 21.92 30.01
N GLU A 64 5.84 23.11 29.58
CA GLU A 64 4.64 23.30 28.76
C GLU A 64 5.05 23.79 27.36
N ALA A 65 4.74 23.03 26.32
CA ALA A 65 4.99 23.40 24.93
C ALA A 65 3.68 23.71 24.20
N THR A 66 3.67 24.81 23.44
CA THR A 66 2.57 25.15 22.54
C THR A 66 2.95 24.74 21.13
N VAL A 67 2.13 23.87 20.52
CA VAL A 67 2.35 23.34 19.17
C VAL A 67 1.21 23.70 18.24
N THR A 68 1.53 23.88 16.97
CA THR A 68 0.57 24.22 15.90
C THR A 68 0.90 23.46 14.62
N VAL A 69 -0.11 23.25 13.78
CA VAL A 69 0.05 22.74 12.41
C VAL A 69 0.01 23.90 11.42
N LYS A 70 0.91 23.91 10.45
CA LYS A 70 1.04 24.94 9.40
C LYS A 70 1.43 24.32 8.06
N ASP A 71 1.46 25.15 7.01
CA ASP A 71 1.95 24.81 5.67
C ASP A 71 1.31 23.53 5.09
N VAL A 72 0.03 23.31 5.42
CA VAL A 72 -0.76 22.18 4.92
C VAL A 72 -0.94 22.35 3.40
N THR A 73 -0.41 21.39 2.64
CA THR A 73 -0.29 21.47 1.17
C THR A 73 -0.74 20.16 0.55
N GLY A 74 -1.42 20.25 -0.60
CA GLY A 74 -1.85 19.11 -1.42
C GLY A 74 -3.36 18.83 -1.37
N VAL A 75 -3.83 17.98 -2.29
CA VAL A 75 -5.23 17.57 -2.41
C VAL A 75 -5.73 16.89 -1.13
N VAL A 76 -6.95 17.24 -0.70
CA VAL A 76 -7.62 16.72 0.52
C VAL A 76 -6.91 17.13 1.83
N MET A 77 -5.81 17.88 1.78
CA MET A 77 -5.08 18.33 2.97
C MET A 77 -5.68 19.63 3.53
N GLU A 78 -6.34 19.55 4.69
CA GLU A 78 -6.99 20.67 5.35
C GLU A 78 -6.75 20.61 6.87
N ASN A 79 -6.24 21.71 7.43
CA ASN A 79 -6.06 21.84 8.87
C ASN A 79 -7.40 21.75 9.62
N ASP A 80 -7.39 21.08 10.77
CA ASP A 80 -8.57 20.86 11.63
C ASP A 80 -9.72 20.08 10.95
N LYS A 81 -9.45 19.43 9.80
CA LYS A 81 -10.40 18.54 9.12
C LYS A 81 -9.79 17.19 8.78
N THR A 82 -8.75 17.20 7.95
CA THR A 82 -8.05 15.97 7.50
C THR A 82 -6.68 15.84 8.11
N VAL A 83 -6.12 16.93 8.63
CA VAL A 83 -4.97 16.95 9.54
C VAL A 83 -5.43 17.56 10.86
N ILE A 84 -5.62 16.74 11.88
CA ILE A 84 -6.19 17.16 13.17
C ILE A 84 -5.16 17.01 14.26
N LEU A 85 -4.70 18.13 14.80
CA LEU A 85 -3.85 18.17 15.98
C LEU A 85 -4.69 17.82 17.23
N THR A 86 -4.32 16.75 17.94
CA THR A 86 -5.12 16.27 19.09
C THR A 86 -5.00 17.20 20.30
N SER A 87 -3.83 17.80 20.52
CA SER A 87 -3.62 18.85 21.53
C SER A 87 -2.59 19.86 21.08
N GLY A 88 -2.92 21.14 21.17
CA GLY A 88 -1.99 22.25 20.98
C GLY A 88 -1.10 22.52 22.20
N GLN A 89 -1.37 21.90 23.35
CA GLN A 89 -0.57 22.02 24.56
C GLN A 89 -0.01 20.66 24.97
N ILE A 90 1.31 20.56 25.01
CA ILE A 90 2.03 19.37 25.44
C ILE A 90 2.64 19.65 26.81
N ARG A 91 2.30 18.81 27.79
CA ARG A 91 2.83 18.87 29.15
C ARG A 91 3.84 17.74 29.33
N ILE A 92 5.09 18.09 29.67
CA ILE A 92 6.18 17.13 29.85
C ILE A 92 6.62 17.14 31.31
N PRO A 93 6.22 16.13 32.12
CA PRO A 93 6.54 16.05 33.54
C PRO A 93 8.06 15.99 33.80
N ALA A 94 8.49 16.38 35.00
CA ALA A 94 9.89 16.31 35.40
C ALA A 94 10.50 14.91 35.16
N GLY A 95 11.72 14.86 34.62
CA GLY A 95 12.42 13.59 34.34
C GLY A 95 11.91 12.82 33.12
N VAL A 96 10.95 13.35 32.36
CA VAL A 96 10.48 12.75 31.11
C VAL A 96 11.25 13.34 29.94
N GLU A 97 12.07 12.52 29.29
CA GLU A 97 12.97 12.97 28.22
C GLU A 97 12.31 13.00 26.82
N THR A 98 11.14 12.36 26.67
CA THR A 98 10.41 12.31 25.39
C THR A 98 8.92 12.59 25.57
N ALA A 99 8.36 13.33 24.63
CA ALA A 99 6.92 13.52 24.49
C ALA A 99 6.54 13.41 23.02
N ASN A 100 5.25 13.29 22.72
CA ASN A 100 4.76 13.21 21.35
C ASN A 100 3.70 14.27 21.09
N VAL A 101 3.75 14.87 19.90
CA VAL A 101 2.59 15.54 19.32
C VAL A 101 1.77 14.49 18.60
N GLU A 102 0.51 14.33 19.00
CA GLU A 102 -0.42 13.39 18.39
C GLU A 102 -1.25 14.10 17.31
N ILE A 103 -1.28 13.51 16.12
CA ILE A 103 -2.00 14.04 14.97
C ILE A 103 -2.82 12.92 14.36
N TYR A 104 -4.09 13.19 14.14
CA TYR A 104 -4.99 12.32 13.39
C TYR A 104 -5.02 12.73 11.92
N LEU A 105 -5.06 11.74 11.03
CA LEU A 105 -5.01 11.91 9.58
C LEU A 105 -6.23 11.24 8.92
N ASP A 106 -6.89 12.00 8.05
CA ASP A 106 -7.92 11.51 7.11
C ASP A 106 -7.62 12.01 5.70
N VAL A 107 -6.51 11.52 5.16
CA VAL A 107 -5.93 12.04 3.93
C VAL A 107 -5.97 11.04 2.78
N VAL A 108 -6.42 9.80 2.99
CA VAL A 108 -6.41 8.73 1.98
C VAL A 108 -7.17 9.15 0.72
N THR A 109 -6.52 9.07 -0.44
CA THR A 109 -7.13 9.34 -1.75
C THR A 109 -7.03 8.12 -2.68
N LYS A 110 -7.88 8.08 -3.71
CA LYS A 110 -7.74 7.12 -4.82
C LYS A 110 -6.82 7.63 -5.92
N GLU A 111 -6.66 8.94 -6.02
CA GLU A 111 -5.78 9.59 -6.97
C GLU A 111 -4.43 9.83 -6.31
N ASP A 112 -3.36 9.47 -7.00
CA ASP A 112 -2.00 9.71 -6.53
C ASP A 112 -1.71 11.22 -6.46
N ASN A 113 -1.24 11.69 -5.32
CA ASN A 113 -0.76 13.06 -5.14
C ASN A 113 0.54 13.22 -4.32
N PHE A 114 1.67 13.14 -5.01
CA PHE A 114 3.00 13.17 -4.40
C PHE A 114 3.45 14.52 -3.79
N ASP A 115 2.60 15.55 -3.73
CA ASP A 115 2.93 16.86 -3.16
C ASP A 115 2.39 17.11 -1.72
N ARG A 116 1.74 16.10 -1.13
CA ARG A 116 1.04 16.23 0.15
C ARG A 116 2.02 16.33 1.32
N SER A 117 1.91 17.42 2.08
CA SER A 117 2.71 17.63 3.28
C SER A 117 2.08 18.65 4.23
N PHE A 118 2.58 18.68 5.46
CA PHE A 118 2.31 19.75 6.43
C PHE A 118 3.49 19.91 7.38
N LYS A 119 3.50 20.96 8.19
CA LYS A 119 4.49 21.15 9.26
C LYS A 119 3.84 21.19 10.62
N VAL A 120 4.55 20.67 11.60
CA VAL A 120 4.26 20.87 13.02
C VAL A 120 5.31 21.83 13.58
N GLU A 121 4.88 22.86 14.31
CA GLU A 121 5.76 23.87 14.90
C GLU A 121 5.55 23.99 16.40
N ILE A 122 6.65 23.97 17.16
CA ILE A 122 6.70 24.44 18.55
C ILE A 122 6.77 25.97 18.51
N THR A 123 5.69 26.62 18.88
CA THR A 123 5.52 28.09 18.83
C THR A 123 5.76 28.77 20.16
N GLY A 124 5.79 28.01 21.25
CA GLY A 124 6.08 28.50 22.59
C GLY A 124 6.51 27.38 23.52
N ALA A 125 7.33 27.72 24.51
CA ALA A 125 7.75 26.81 25.56
C ALA A 125 7.87 27.58 26.88
N LYS A 126 7.31 27.03 27.97
CA LYS A 126 7.55 27.46 29.34
C LYS A 126 8.38 26.40 30.06
N GLY A 127 9.38 26.84 30.81
CA GLY A 127 10.31 25.95 31.51
C GLY A 127 11.38 25.32 30.62
N ALA A 128 11.48 25.69 29.34
CA ALA A 128 12.54 25.24 28.45
C ALA A 128 12.83 26.24 27.33
N SER A 129 14.03 26.17 26.75
CA SER A 129 14.34 26.81 25.47
C SER A 129 13.86 25.94 24.30
N ILE A 130 13.62 26.56 23.14
CA ILE A 130 13.22 25.83 21.92
C ILE A 130 14.46 25.60 21.06
N GLY A 131 14.73 24.34 20.72
CA GLY A 131 15.73 23.90 19.74
C GLY A 131 15.11 23.74 18.36
N THR A 132 15.10 22.51 17.83
CA THR A 132 14.43 22.17 16.56
C THR A 132 12.93 22.46 16.66
N SER A 133 12.51 23.63 16.18
CA SER A 133 11.16 24.15 16.38
C SER A 133 10.13 23.64 15.35
N SER A 134 10.57 23.00 14.27
CA SER A 134 9.69 22.55 13.19
C SER A 134 10.02 21.15 12.73
N CYS A 135 8.99 20.38 12.40
CA CYS A 135 9.07 19.08 11.75
C CYS A 135 8.13 19.07 10.55
N LYS A 136 8.64 18.80 9.34
CA LYS A 136 7.84 18.60 8.13
C LYS A 136 7.39 17.15 8.04
N ILE A 137 6.11 16.94 7.78
CA ILE A 137 5.50 15.63 7.57
C ILE A 137 5.19 15.50 6.09
N ASN A 138 5.82 14.55 5.39
CA ASN A 138 5.44 14.19 4.03
C ASN A 138 4.47 13.01 4.07
N ILE A 139 3.41 13.11 3.28
CA ILE A 139 2.48 12.01 3.08
C ILE A 139 2.97 11.19 1.88
N GLN A 140 3.33 9.93 2.13
CA GLN A 140 3.69 8.97 1.11
C GLN A 140 2.41 8.33 0.56
N GLU A 141 2.22 8.49 -0.75
CA GLU A 141 1.17 7.81 -1.52
C GLU A 141 1.23 6.30 -1.32
N GLN A 142 0.07 5.72 -1.10
CA GLN A 142 -0.16 4.29 -1.25
C GLN A 142 -0.60 4.04 -2.69
N ILE A 143 0.38 3.86 -3.57
CA ILE A 143 0.10 3.45 -4.95
C ILE A 143 -0.50 2.04 -4.93
N GLU A 144 -1.71 1.88 -5.45
CA GLU A 144 -2.35 0.58 -5.62
C GLU A 144 -1.92 -0.05 -6.97
N PRO A 145 -1.11 -1.12 -6.97
CA PRO A 145 -0.65 -1.73 -8.21
C PRO A 145 -1.79 -2.19 -9.12
N TYR A 146 -2.92 -2.63 -8.53
CA TYR A 146 -4.05 -3.12 -9.30
C TYR A 146 -4.55 -2.08 -10.30
N ASP A 147 -4.70 -0.84 -9.86
CA ASP A 147 -5.17 0.27 -10.69
C ASP A 147 -4.11 0.69 -11.73
N LYS A 148 -2.84 0.64 -11.35
CA LYS A 148 -1.73 1.01 -12.24
C LYS A 148 -1.45 -0.01 -13.33
N LEU A 149 -1.84 -1.27 -13.18
CA LEU A 149 -1.63 -2.29 -14.21
C LEU A 149 -2.67 -2.24 -15.33
N MET A 150 -3.82 -1.59 -15.11
CA MET A 150 -4.84 -1.40 -16.14
C MET A 150 -4.40 -0.42 -17.23
N GLY A 151 -4.97 -0.59 -18.43
CA GLY A 151 -4.75 0.28 -19.59
C GLY A 151 -4.20 -0.45 -20.80
N THR A 152 -3.62 0.30 -21.73
CA THR A 152 -3.13 -0.22 -23.00
C THR A 152 -1.63 -0.50 -22.93
N TRP A 153 -1.25 -1.69 -23.39
CA TRP A 153 0.11 -2.21 -23.37
C TRP A 153 0.52 -2.71 -24.75
N THR A 154 1.82 -2.69 -25.02
CA THR A 154 2.46 -3.37 -26.15
C THR A 154 3.08 -4.67 -25.65
N PHE A 155 2.52 -5.81 -26.07
CA PHE A 155 3.08 -7.14 -25.85
C PHE A 155 4.22 -7.40 -26.83
N ASN A 156 5.32 -7.97 -26.34
CA ASN A 156 6.50 -8.33 -27.11
C ASN A 156 6.90 -9.77 -26.75
N ALA A 157 7.21 -10.57 -27.76
CA ALA A 157 7.63 -11.95 -27.57
C ALA A 157 8.40 -12.48 -28.77
N VAL A 158 8.89 -13.71 -28.64
CA VAL A 158 9.42 -14.51 -29.74
C VAL A 158 8.44 -15.65 -30.04
N ASN A 159 8.06 -15.82 -31.30
CA ASN A 159 7.29 -16.99 -31.73
C ASN A 159 8.14 -18.25 -31.54
N ALA A 160 7.73 -19.13 -30.64
CA ALA A 160 8.52 -20.29 -30.26
C ALA A 160 8.65 -21.34 -31.38
N ALA A 161 7.77 -21.29 -32.40
CA ALA A 161 7.83 -22.19 -33.55
C ALA A 161 8.73 -21.67 -34.68
N SER A 162 8.76 -20.35 -34.91
CA SER A 162 9.50 -19.76 -36.03
C SER A 162 10.76 -18.97 -35.63
N GLY A 163 10.91 -18.62 -34.35
CA GLY A 163 11.97 -17.74 -33.87
C GLY A 163 11.78 -16.25 -34.24
N ALA A 164 10.67 -15.89 -34.89
CA ALA A 164 10.39 -14.51 -35.28
C ALA A 164 9.92 -13.67 -34.08
N ALA A 165 10.37 -12.41 -34.02
CA ALA A 165 9.82 -11.45 -33.06
C ALA A 165 8.36 -11.12 -33.40
N VAL A 166 7.53 -10.98 -32.37
CA VAL A 166 6.10 -10.65 -32.47
C VAL A 166 5.80 -9.51 -31.50
N SER A 167 4.97 -8.57 -31.95
CA SER A 167 4.50 -7.46 -31.13
C SER A 167 3.06 -7.10 -31.49
N PHE A 168 2.21 -6.86 -30.49
CA PHE A 168 0.83 -6.42 -30.67
C PHE A 168 0.29 -5.74 -29.41
N THR A 169 -0.83 -5.02 -29.56
CA THR A 169 -1.48 -4.34 -28.45
C THR A 169 -2.31 -5.30 -27.60
N VAL A 170 -2.23 -5.12 -26.29
CA VAL A 170 -3.06 -5.78 -25.27
C VAL A 170 -3.67 -4.72 -24.37
N VAL A 171 -4.97 -4.81 -24.13
CA VAL A 171 -5.71 -3.96 -23.18
C VAL A 171 -5.93 -4.75 -21.90
N VAL A 172 -5.47 -4.21 -20.77
CA VAL A 172 -5.62 -4.81 -19.45
C VAL A 172 -6.78 -4.12 -18.73
N SER A 173 -7.77 -4.90 -18.30
CA SER A 173 -8.94 -4.42 -17.56
C SER A 173 -9.32 -5.38 -16.42
N ASP A 174 -10.27 -4.96 -15.59
CA ASP A 174 -10.90 -5.78 -14.54
C ASP A 174 -11.97 -6.75 -15.09
N GLY A 175 -12.31 -6.64 -16.38
CA GLY A 175 -13.37 -7.41 -17.03
C GLY A 175 -14.80 -7.04 -16.59
N GLY A 176 -14.99 -6.01 -15.76
CA GLY A 176 -16.30 -5.53 -15.31
C GLY A 176 -17.06 -6.46 -14.34
N ASP A 177 -16.41 -7.49 -13.79
CA ASP A 177 -17.02 -8.43 -12.83
C ASP A 177 -16.60 -8.10 -11.40
N GLU A 178 -17.53 -7.51 -10.63
CA GLU A 178 -17.33 -7.11 -9.24
C GLU A 178 -16.82 -8.26 -8.33
N ALA A 179 -17.22 -9.51 -8.62
CA ALA A 179 -16.79 -10.66 -7.82
C ALA A 179 -15.28 -10.94 -7.94
N ASN A 180 -14.65 -10.40 -8.99
CA ASN A 180 -13.28 -10.67 -9.40
C ASN A 180 -12.35 -9.46 -9.33
N LEU A 181 -12.84 -8.31 -8.86
CA LEU A 181 -12.03 -7.13 -8.55
C LEU A 181 -10.88 -7.50 -7.61
N GLU A 182 -9.69 -6.97 -7.89
CA GLU A 182 -8.45 -7.24 -7.16
C GLU A 182 -8.07 -8.75 -7.05
N LYS A 183 -8.65 -9.61 -7.90
CA LYS A 183 -8.30 -11.05 -7.94
C LYS A 183 -7.76 -11.48 -9.29
N ARG A 184 -8.17 -10.82 -10.37
CA ARG A 184 -7.71 -11.08 -11.72
C ARG A 184 -7.85 -9.85 -12.61
N PHE A 185 -7.17 -9.92 -13.74
CA PHE A 185 -7.34 -9.06 -14.90
C PHE A 185 -7.79 -9.89 -16.10
N ILE A 186 -8.45 -9.21 -17.03
CA ILE A 186 -8.68 -9.68 -18.39
C ILE A 186 -7.72 -8.92 -19.30
N PHE A 187 -6.86 -9.68 -19.99
CA PHE A 187 -5.98 -9.13 -21.01
C PHE A 187 -6.63 -9.38 -22.37
N GLU A 188 -7.04 -8.30 -23.03
CA GLU A 188 -7.70 -8.33 -24.33
C GLU A 188 -6.71 -7.97 -25.42
N GLY A 189 -6.39 -8.94 -26.27
CA GLY A 189 -5.50 -8.74 -27.41
C GLY A 189 -4.72 -10.00 -27.69
N PHE A 190 -4.88 -10.53 -28.90
CA PHE A 190 -4.06 -11.61 -29.40
C PHE A 190 -4.08 -11.51 -30.93
N THR A 191 -2.94 -11.25 -31.55
CA THR A 191 -2.89 -11.18 -33.02
C THR A 191 -2.05 -12.32 -33.56
N ASP A 192 -2.70 -13.28 -34.23
CA ASP A 192 -1.99 -14.25 -35.06
C ASP A 192 -1.76 -13.65 -36.47
N PRO A 193 -0.54 -13.73 -37.03
CA PRO A 193 -0.25 -13.37 -38.41
C PRO A 193 -1.15 -14.01 -39.49
N GLN A 194 -1.91 -15.07 -39.20
CA GLN A 194 -2.84 -15.69 -40.16
C GLN A 194 -4.16 -14.90 -40.38
N GLY A 195 -4.31 -13.71 -39.79
CA GLY A 195 -5.38 -12.76 -40.16
C GLY A 195 -6.69 -12.91 -39.40
N TYR A 196 -6.76 -13.79 -38.40
CA TYR A 196 -7.87 -13.80 -37.43
C TYR A 196 -7.66 -12.68 -36.41
N LYS A 197 -8.36 -11.56 -36.59
CA LYS A 197 -8.46 -10.48 -35.60
C LYS A 197 -9.37 -10.92 -34.47
N ALA A 198 -8.86 -11.76 -33.58
CA ALA A 198 -9.57 -12.22 -32.42
C ALA A 198 -8.92 -11.61 -31.17
N SER A 199 -9.61 -10.67 -30.50
CA SER A 199 -9.23 -10.34 -29.13
C SER A 199 -9.60 -11.53 -28.25
N ILE A 200 -8.75 -12.56 -28.24
CA ILE A 200 -8.89 -13.70 -27.34
C ILE A 200 -8.54 -13.17 -25.95
N PRO A 201 -9.44 -13.26 -24.95
CA PRO A 201 -9.17 -12.78 -23.60
C PRO A 201 -8.26 -13.75 -22.85
N TRP A 202 -7.34 -13.21 -22.05
CA TRP A 202 -6.43 -13.98 -21.22
C TRP A 202 -6.85 -13.73 -19.77
N ILE A 203 -6.85 -14.77 -18.96
CA ILE A 203 -7.15 -14.64 -17.54
C ILE A 203 -5.83 -14.61 -16.78
N VAL A 204 -5.53 -13.47 -16.18
CA VAL A 204 -4.30 -13.27 -15.39
C VAL A 204 -4.70 -13.04 -13.95
N LYS A 205 -4.36 -13.97 -13.05
CA LYS A 205 -4.60 -13.81 -11.62
C LYS A 205 -3.70 -12.72 -11.06
N TYR A 206 -4.26 -11.88 -10.20
CA TYR A 206 -3.54 -10.88 -9.43
C TYR A 206 -3.50 -11.31 -7.97
N ASN A 207 -2.30 -11.36 -7.39
CA ASN A 207 -2.12 -11.65 -5.98
C ASN A 207 -1.60 -10.39 -5.27
N LYS A 208 -2.52 -9.64 -4.66
CA LYS A 208 -2.22 -8.41 -3.92
C LYS A 208 -1.17 -8.59 -2.83
N THR A 209 -1.28 -9.69 -2.05
CA THR A 209 -0.37 -9.96 -0.94
C THR A 209 1.04 -10.31 -1.40
N ALA A 210 1.16 -11.10 -2.47
CA ALA A 210 2.45 -11.52 -2.99
C ALA A 210 3.07 -10.53 -3.99
N GLY A 211 2.29 -9.57 -4.51
CA GLY A 211 2.76 -8.65 -5.54
C GLY A 211 3.10 -9.36 -6.85
N THR A 212 2.28 -10.32 -7.29
CA THR A 212 2.55 -11.15 -8.48
C THR A 212 1.34 -11.29 -9.41
N LEU A 213 1.63 -11.55 -10.68
CA LEU A 213 0.67 -11.97 -11.69
C LEU A 213 0.87 -13.44 -12.04
N SER A 214 -0.20 -14.13 -12.43
CA SER A 214 -0.10 -15.50 -12.93
C SER A 214 -1.14 -15.77 -14.01
N LEU A 215 -0.68 -15.97 -15.24
CA LEU A 215 -1.52 -16.41 -16.36
C LEU A 215 -2.03 -17.81 -16.07
N ILE A 216 -3.33 -18.01 -16.21
CA ILE A 216 -3.98 -19.33 -16.13
C ILE A 216 -4.67 -19.65 -17.45
N GLU A 217 -5.13 -20.89 -17.58
CA GLU A 217 -6.02 -21.26 -18.69
C GLU A 217 -7.26 -20.36 -18.70
N GLY A 218 -7.47 -19.68 -19.83
CA GLY A 218 -8.62 -18.82 -20.08
C GLY A 218 -9.88 -19.61 -20.41
N GLU A 219 -10.97 -18.88 -20.60
CA GLU A 219 -12.24 -19.43 -21.07
C GLU A 219 -12.18 -19.74 -22.57
N THR A 220 -13.09 -20.63 -23.03
CA THR A 220 -13.26 -20.89 -24.47
C THR A 220 -13.71 -19.60 -25.15
N TYR A 221 -12.82 -19.06 -25.99
CA TYR A 221 -13.10 -17.87 -26.77
C TYR A 221 -13.95 -18.17 -27.99
N ASN A 222 -13.57 -19.22 -28.73
CA ASN A 222 -14.24 -19.60 -29.95
C ASN A 222 -14.03 -21.09 -30.23
N THR A 223 -14.78 -21.61 -31.20
CA THR A 223 -14.65 -22.96 -31.72
C THR A 223 -14.35 -22.89 -33.21
N LEU A 224 -13.23 -23.48 -33.63
CA LEU A 224 -12.71 -23.42 -35.00
C LEU A 224 -12.54 -24.85 -35.58
N ASN A 225 -12.45 -24.95 -36.90
CA ASN A 225 -12.28 -26.24 -37.58
C ASN A 225 -10.80 -26.50 -37.92
N PHE A 226 -10.20 -27.49 -37.27
CA PHE A 226 -8.82 -27.96 -37.50
C PHE A 226 -8.77 -29.35 -38.16
N GLY A 227 -9.80 -29.72 -38.93
CA GLY A 227 -10.10 -31.12 -39.29
C GLY A 227 -10.93 -31.85 -38.21
N PHE A 228 -11.19 -31.16 -37.11
CA PHE A 228 -12.17 -31.44 -36.07
C PHE A 228 -12.61 -30.10 -35.47
N THR A 229 -13.76 -30.10 -34.78
CA THR A 229 -14.27 -28.95 -34.02
C THR A 229 -13.40 -28.76 -32.77
N GLY A 230 -12.58 -27.70 -32.74
CA GLY A 230 -11.64 -27.42 -31.65
C GLY A 230 -11.95 -26.10 -30.95
N GLU A 231 -12.03 -26.13 -29.62
CA GLU A 231 -12.16 -24.94 -28.77
C GLU A 231 -10.80 -24.27 -28.61
N VAL A 232 -10.75 -22.94 -28.68
CA VAL A 232 -9.51 -22.17 -28.51
C VAL A 232 -9.51 -21.35 -27.22
N ARG A 233 -8.41 -21.40 -26.48
CA ARG A 233 -8.20 -20.73 -25.19
C ARG A 233 -6.77 -20.19 -25.13
N VAL A 234 -6.54 -19.04 -24.48
CA VAL A 234 -5.17 -18.68 -24.08
C VAL A 234 -4.78 -19.52 -22.87
N CYS A 235 -3.60 -20.13 -22.94
CA CYS A 235 -3.10 -21.05 -21.92
C CYS A 235 -1.63 -20.78 -21.63
N PRO A 236 -1.21 -20.94 -20.37
CA PRO A 236 0.20 -21.07 -20.05
C PRO A 236 0.70 -22.47 -20.48
N MET A 237 1.87 -22.51 -21.10
CA MET A 237 2.50 -23.74 -21.59
C MET A 237 3.96 -23.85 -21.14
N SER A 238 4.49 -25.06 -21.08
CA SER A 238 5.92 -25.32 -20.97
C SER A 238 6.63 -25.01 -22.29
N MET A 239 7.96 -24.94 -22.27
CA MET A 239 8.78 -24.78 -23.49
C MET A 239 8.60 -25.91 -24.52
N SER A 240 8.03 -27.06 -24.12
CA SER A 240 7.69 -28.15 -25.04
C SER A 240 6.27 -28.03 -25.62
N GLY A 241 5.54 -26.94 -25.35
CA GLY A 241 4.17 -26.73 -25.81
C GLY A 241 3.10 -27.56 -25.06
N GLY A 242 3.45 -28.12 -23.89
CA GLY A 242 2.48 -28.82 -23.04
C GLY A 242 1.82 -27.84 -22.06
N LEU A 243 0.55 -28.06 -21.70
CA LEU A 243 -0.14 -27.21 -20.72
C LEU A 243 0.55 -27.27 -19.36
N ILE A 244 0.68 -26.11 -18.73
CA ILE A 244 1.07 -25.99 -17.31
C ILE A 244 -0.07 -25.32 -16.54
N LYS A 245 -0.04 -25.42 -15.20
CA LYS A 245 -1.13 -24.88 -14.37
C LYS A 245 -1.20 -23.36 -14.41
N SER A 246 -0.04 -22.71 -14.42
CA SER A 246 0.07 -21.26 -14.43
C SER A 246 1.44 -20.82 -14.93
N LEU A 247 1.50 -19.59 -15.44
CA LEU A 247 2.75 -18.92 -15.82
C LEU A 247 2.87 -17.61 -15.06
N ASP A 248 3.85 -17.53 -14.18
CA ASP A 248 4.05 -16.34 -13.34
C ASP A 248 4.61 -15.17 -14.14
N ALA A 249 4.25 -13.97 -13.71
CA ALA A 249 4.75 -12.71 -14.23
C ALA A 249 4.92 -11.67 -13.11
N THR A 250 5.84 -10.74 -13.33
CA THR A 250 6.15 -9.64 -12.41
C THR A 250 6.03 -8.31 -13.12
N TRP A 251 5.73 -7.24 -12.39
CA TRP A 251 5.80 -5.87 -12.89
C TRP A 251 6.94 -5.10 -12.20
N ASN A 252 7.38 -4.01 -12.83
CA ASN A 252 8.40 -3.11 -12.26
C ASN A 252 7.79 -2.03 -11.35
N GLU A 253 8.63 -1.33 -10.58
CA GLU A 253 8.21 -0.31 -9.60
C GLU A 253 7.44 0.87 -10.23
N THR A 254 7.68 1.16 -11.51
CA THR A 254 6.99 2.23 -12.25
C THR A 254 5.69 1.78 -12.92
N PHE A 255 5.34 0.49 -12.81
CA PHE A 255 4.15 -0.12 -13.40
C PHE A 255 4.03 0.07 -14.92
N ASP A 256 5.17 0.13 -15.62
CA ASP A 256 5.26 0.31 -17.07
C ASP A 256 5.84 -0.92 -17.80
N GLU A 257 6.23 -1.96 -17.07
CA GLU A 257 6.72 -3.23 -17.61
C GLU A 257 6.12 -4.42 -16.88
N ILE A 258 5.67 -5.42 -17.63
CA ILE A 258 5.33 -6.76 -17.13
C ILE A 258 6.24 -7.77 -17.84
N VAL A 259 6.85 -8.69 -17.10
CA VAL A 259 7.69 -9.76 -17.64
C VAL A 259 7.16 -11.11 -17.17
N PHE A 260 6.86 -11.99 -18.12
CA PHE A 260 6.48 -13.37 -17.84
C PHE A 260 7.72 -14.23 -17.64
N ASN A 261 7.59 -15.31 -16.86
CA ASN A 261 8.69 -16.24 -16.62
C ASN A 261 9.26 -16.76 -17.96
N PRO A 262 10.57 -16.57 -18.23
CA PRO A 262 11.17 -16.88 -19.52
C PRO A 262 11.19 -18.37 -19.85
N ASN A 263 10.97 -19.24 -18.86
CA ASN A 263 10.92 -20.70 -19.03
C ASN A 263 9.51 -21.23 -19.34
N GLY A 264 8.59 -20.34 -19.73
CA GLY A 264 7.24 -20.71 -20.14
C GLY A 264 6.77 -19.96 -21.37
N ILE A 265 5.61 -20.40 -21.86
CA ILE A 265 5.01 -19.94 -23.10
C ILE A 265 3.62 -19.39 -22.80
N VAL A 266 3.31 -18.24 -23.38
CA VAL A 266 1.93 -17.79 -23.58
C VAL A 266 1.47 -18.37 -24.92
N GLY A 267 0.51 -19.29 -24.90
CA GLY A 267 0.03 -19.95 -26.11
C GLY A 267 -1.48 -19.87 -26.27
N VAL A 268 -1.94 -20.17 -27.48
CA VAL A 268 -3.35 -20.48 -27.75
C VAL A 268 -3.49 -21.98 -27.90
N GLY A 269 -4.04 -22.61 -26.86
CA GLY A 269 -4.34 -24.04 -26.85
C GLY A 269 -5.58 -24.36 -27.65
N VAL A 270 -5.57 -25.51 -28.31
CA VAL A 270 -6.70 -26.10 -29.04
C VAL A 270 -7.16 -27.34 -28.29
N PHE A 271 -8.45 -27.40 -28.00
CA PHE A 271 -9.06 -28.47 -27.21
C PHE A 271 -10.13 -29.20 -28.02
N ARG A 272 -10.11 -30.53 -27.96
CA ARG A 272 -11.12 -31.40 -28.56
C ARG A 272 -11.86 -32.12 -27.44
N ASP A 273 -13.17 -31.91 -27.34
CA ASP A 273 -14.00 -32.53 -26.31
C ASP A 273 -13.43 -32.29 -24.88
N GLY A 274 -12.88 -31.10 -24.66
CA GLY A 274 -12.24 -30.69 -23.39
C GLY A 274 -10.81 -31.20 -23.18
N ALA A 275 -10.27 -32.05 -24.05
CA ALA A 275 -8.89 -32.54 -23.98
C ALA A 275 -7.94 -31.69 -24.84
N TYR A 276 -6.75 -31.39 -24.32
CA TYR A 276 -5.72 -30.67 -25.06
C TYR A 276 -5.31 -31.46 -26.32
N ALA A 277 -5.50 -30.86 -27.49
CA ALA A 277 -5.24 -31.47 -28.79
C ALA A 277 -4.01 -30.87 -29.49
N GLY A 278 -3.49 -29.76 -28.98
CA GLY A 278 -2.32 -29.05 -29.53
C GLY A 278 -2.45 -27.54 -29.34
N TYR A 279 -1.63 -26.79 -30.06
CA TYR A 279 -1.63 -25.33 -30.00
C TYR A 279 -1.79 -24.74 -31.40
N TRP A 280 -2.35 -23.54 -31.44
CA TRP A 280 -2.43 -22.71 -32.65
C TRP A 280 -1.31 -21.66 -32.67
N ALA A 281 -0.99 -21.05 -31.53
CA ALA A 281 0.07 -20.06 -31.40
C ALA A 281 0.88 -20.27 -30.12
N VAL A 282 2.18 -19.97 -30.16
CA VAL A 282 3.12 -20.14 -29.03
C VAL A 282 4.13 -18.99 -28.99
N TYR A 283 4.16 -18.25 -27.89
CA TYR A 283 5.05 -17.13 -27.67
C TYR A 283 5.90 -17.36 -26.41
N ALA A 284 7.22 -17.24 -26.55
CA ALA A 284 8.20 -17.31 -25.47
C ALA A 284 8.81 -15.93 -25.23
N GLU A 285 9.61 -15.78 -24.16
CA GLU A 285 10.29 -14.52 -23.82
C GLU A 285 9.31 -13.33 -23.75
N CYS A 286 8.14 -13.58 -23.16
CA CYS A 286 7.02 -12.67 -23.20
C CYS A 286 7.20 -11.50 -22.22
N SER A 287 7.01 -10.29 -22.71
CA SER A 287 7.01 -9.07 -21.93
C SER A 287 5.95 -8.09 -22.45
N MET A 288 5.58 -7.12 -21.64
CA MET A 288 4.67 -6.04 -22.00
C MET A 288 5.25 -4.71 -21.54
N LYS A 289 5.10 -3.69 -22.38
CA LYS A 289 5.45 -2.30 -22.05
C LYS A 289 4.21 -1.42 -22.14
N LYS A 290 4.00 -0.56 -21.15
CA LYS A 290 2.83 0.33 -21.13
C LYS A 290 2.99 1.42 -22.20
N ASN A 291 1.89 1.76 -22.87
CA ASN A 291 1.86 2.79 -23.93
C ASN A 291 1.79 4.20 -23.37
#